data_AF-A0A1V8SLK3-F1
#
_entry.id   AF-A0A1V8SLK3-F1
#
_cell.length_a   1.000
_cell.length_b   1.000
_cell.length_c   1.000
_cell.angle_alpha   90.00
_cell.angle_beta   90.00
_cell.angle_gamma   90.00
#
_symmetry.space_group_name_H-M   'P 1'
#
loop_
_entity.id
_entity.type
_entity.pdbx_description
1 polymer ?
#
loop_
_entity_poly.entity_id
_entity_poly.type
_entity_poly.pdbx_seq_one_letter_code
_entity_poly.pdbx_strand_id
1 'polypeptide(L)'
;MPFEQLPPEIRVKIYDHVFSGSSTNITISKDNISTQRLSSLYQGTICRGDAALLLVNRLVYSEAKALLCDNREFAFASMQDFNRWIPQIAGNVQFIQHLTIGRSTPGLLKQCYGLLRRATSLKSFQVTFSYTIKGTLKKHLDEHWEVAKPYFVGDGVSREEGKRRVDLVTFAVSPSQKGVLEDDGSVLKELTADHQAICHKWFKLWVERYRNE
;
A
#
# COMPACT_ATOMS: atom_id res chain seq x y z
N MET A 1 26.93 -10.60 27.94
CA MET A 1 27.23 -10.61 26.49
C MET A 1 26.35 -9.55 25.83
N PRO A 2 26.93 -8.56 25.13
CA PRO A 2 26.17 -7.59 24.34
C PRO A 2 25.22 -8.28 23.34
N PHE A 3 24.04 -7.71 23.11
CA PHE A 3 23.03 -8.26 22.20
C PHE A 3 23.58 -8.52 20.79
N GLU A 4 24.46 -7.64 20.30
CA GLU A 4 25.12 -7.74 18.99
C GLU A 4 26.05 -8.95 18.84
N GLN A 5 26.48 -9.55 19.96
CA GLN A 5 27.36 -10.73 19.96
C GLN A 5 26.58 -12.05 19.95
N LEU A 6 25.25 -12.02 20.10
CA LEU A 6 24.41 -13.21 19.92
C LEU A 6 24.45 -13.67 18.46
N PRO A 7 24.37 -14.96 18.14
CA PRO A 7 24.24 -15.42 16.76
C PRO A 7 23.03 -14.79 16.05
N PRO A 8 23.11 -14.48 14.75
CA PRO A 8 22.02 -13.87 13.99
C PRO A 8 20.69 -14.63 14.13
N GLU A 9 20.73 -15.96 14.16
CA GLU A 9 19.55 -16.82 14.29
C GLU A 9 18.82 -16.62 15.62
N ILE A 10 19.58 -16.34 16.69
CA ILE A 10 19.03 -16.05 18.01
C ILE A 10 18.47 -14.62 18.05
N ARG A 11 19.16 -13.65 17.45
CA ARG A 11 18.67 -12.27 17.35
C ARG A 11 17.35 -12.19 16.59
N VAL A 12 17.23 -12.90 15.47
CA VAL A 12 15.99 -12.97 14.67
C VAL A 12 14.83 -13.53 15.49
N LYS A 13 15.04 -14.60 16.25
CA LYS A 13 14.00 -15.15 17.13
C LYS A 13 13.57 -14.16 18.23
N ILE A 14 14.50 -13.36 18.75
CA ILE A 14 14.18 -12.32 19.72
C ILE A 14 13.38 -11.19 19.04
N TYR A 15 13.75 -10.78 17.84
CA TYR A 15 12.97 -9.80 17.06
C TYR A 15 11.56 -10.32 16.81
N ASP A 16 11.43 -11.55 16.29
CA ASP A 16 10.14 -12.19 16.07
C ASP A 16 9.32 -12.21 17.35
N HIS A 17 9.90 -12.58 18.49
CA HIS A 17 9.18 -12.58 19.75
C HIS A 17 8.73 -11.17 20.18
N VAL A 18 9.60 -10.16 20.07
CA VAL A 18 9.32 -8.77 20.49
C VAL A 18 8.31 -8.10 19.56
N PHE A 19 8.34 -8.40 18.27
CA PHE A 19 7.41 -7.86 17.27
C PHE A 19 6.14 -8.70 17.12
N SER A 20 6.17 -10.00 17.47
CA SER A 20 5.00 -10.88 17.49
C SER A 20 3.98 -10.37 18.49
N GLY A 21 2.74 -10.18 18.02
CA GLY A 21 1.64 -9.63 18.83
C GLY A 21 1.44 -8.13 18.71
N SER A 22 2.28 -7.41 17.95
CA SER A 22 2.03 -6.00 17.61
C SER A 22 1.46 -5.85 16.21
N SER A 23 0.35 -6.51 15.89
CA SER A 23 -0.35 -6.38 14.59
C SER A 23 -1.19 -5.10 14.50
N THR A 24 -0.67 -3.98 15.00
CA THR A 24 -1.41 -2.72 14.99
C THR A 24 -1.26 -2.07 13.62
N ASN A 25 -2.39 -1.76 12.99
CA ASN A 25 -2.45 -0.99 11.75
C ASN A 25 -1.79 0.38 11.95
N ILE A 26 -0.91 0.76 11.02
CA ILE A 26 -0.18 2.03 11.08
C ILE A 26 -1.02 3.07 10.34
N THR A 27 -1.68 3.95 11.09
CA THR A 27 -2.42 5.07 10.52
C THR A 27 -1.50 6.28 10.36
N ILE A 28 -1.30 6.73 9.13
CA ILE A 28 -0.44 7.87 8.81
C ILE A 28 -1.33 9.06 8.46
N SER A 29 -1.30 10.06 9.34
CA SER A 29 -1.93 11.37 9.17
C SER A 29 -0.87 12.45 9.04
N LYS A 30 -1.29 13.66 8.65
CA LYS A 30 -0.42 14.84 8.48
C LYS A 30 0.51 15.11 9.66
N ASP A 31 0.07 14.82 10.88
CA ASP A 31 0.83 15.04 12.11
C ASP A 31 1.97 14.03 12.26
N ASN A 32 1.76 12.79 11.81
CA ASN A 32 2.74 11.69 11.81
C ASN A 32 3.65 11.69 10.56
N ILE A 33 3.44 12.59 9.60
CA ILE A 33 4.37 12.73 8.46
C ILE A 33 5.66 13.44 8.87
N SER A 34 5.63 14.22 9.97
CA SER A 34 6.82 14.87 10.53
C SER A 34 7.81 13.88 11.16
N THR A 35 7.34 12.69 11.56
CA THR A 35 8.15 11.56 12.01
C THR A 35 8.84 10.90 10.81
N GLN A 36 10.00 11.43 10.43
CA GLN A 36 10.76 11.11 9.20
C GLN A 36 11.28 9.67 9.10
N ARG A 37 11.16 8.85 10.16
CA ARG A 37 11.70 7.48 10.19
C ARG A 37 10.61 6.46 10.48
N LEU A 38 10.73 5.30 9.82
CA LEU A 38 9.87 4.15 10.10
C LEU A 38 9.84 3.87 11.61
N SER A 39 11.01 3.90 12.26
CA SER A 39 11.20 3.68 13.70
C SER A 39 10.39 4.60 14.62
N SER A 40 10.09 5.83 14.21
CA SER A 40 9.32 6.77 15.05
C SER A 40 7.81 6.55 14.98
N LEU A 41 7.29 5.94 13.90
CA LEU A 41 5.88 5.53 13.84
C LEU A 41 5.57 4.41 14.85
N TYR A 42 6.58 3.61 15.16
CA TYR A 42 6.46 2.54 16.14
C TYR A 42 6.42 3.05 17.58
N GLN A 43 6.91 4.27 17.86
CA GLN A 43 6.87 4.82 19.23
C GLN A 43 5.47 5.24 19.70
N GLY A 44 4.55 5.58 18.78
CA GLY A 44 3.24 6.15 19.11
C GLY A 44 2.08 5.16 19.17
N THR A 45 2.22 3.96 18.62
CA THR A 45 1.10 3.02 18.44
C THR A 45 1.53 1.62 18.86
N ILE A 46 1.58 1.39 20.18
CA ILE A 46 1.82 0.08 20.81
C ILE A 46 3.09 -0.61 20.26
N CYS A 47 4.24 0.07 20.33
CA CYS A 47 5.43 -0.69 20.69
C CYS A 47 5.44 -0.78 22.21
N ARG A 48 5.46 -2.02 22.75
CA ARG A 48 6.03 -2.24 24.07
C ARG A 48 7.37 -1.49 24.11
N GLY A 49 7.66 -0.74 25.18
CA GLY A 49 8.89 0.08 25.27
C GLY A 49 10.16 -0.69 24.90
N ASP A 50 10.14 -2.00 25.10
CA ASP A 50 11.09 -3.03 24.71
C ASP A 50 11.47 -2.96 23.22
N ALA A 51 10.51 -2.74 22.33
CA ALA A 51 10.75 -2.64 20.89
C ALA A 51 11.41 -1.30 20.50
N ALA A 52 11.09 -0.20 21.19
CA ALA A 52 11.71 1.09 20.95
C ALA A 52 13.22 1.08 21.31
N LEU A 53 13.59 0.32 22.35
CA LEU A 53 14.98 0.10 22.77
C LEU A 53 15.80 -0.72 21.77
N LEU A 54 15.16 -1.59 20.97
CA LEU A 54 15.85 -2.32 19.91
C LEU A 54 16.12 -1.44 18.68
N LEU A 55 15.26 -0.46 18.43
CA LEU A 55 15.30 0.37 17.22
C LEU A 55 16.30 1.53 17.29
N VAL A 56 16.95 1.77 18.43
CA VAL A 56 18.03 2.78 18.54
C VAL A 56 19.36 2.29 17.97
N ASN A 57 19.55 0.98 17.83
CA ASN A 57 20.75 0.39 17.29
C ASN A 57 20.65 0.19 15.76
N ARG A 58 21.68 0.62 15.01
CA ARG A 58 21.67 0.58 13.54
C ARG A 58 21.71 -0.84 12.98
N LEU A 59 22.49 -1.74 13.59
CA LEU A 59 22.58 -3.15 13.19
C LEU A 59 21.21 -3.82 13.39
N VAL A 60 20.65 -3.67 14.59
CA VAL A 60 19.35 -4.22 14.95
C VAL A 60 18.24 -3.69 14.04
N TYR A 61 18.20 -2.38 13.78
CA TYR A 61 17.25 -1.79 12.85
C TYR A 61 17.37 -2.40 11.44
N SER A 62 18.60 -2.60 10.96
CA SER A 62 18.82 -3.15 9.62
C SER A 62 18.33 -4.59 9.46
N GLU A 63 18.40 -5.40 10.52
CA GLU A 63 17.93 -6.78 10.57
C GLU A 63 16.40 -6.84 10.79
N ALA A 64 15.87 -6.01 11.69
CA ALA A 64 14.47 -6.03 12.10
C ALA A 64 13.50 -5.35 11.12
N LYS A 65 13.98 -4.47 10.22
CA LYS A 65 13.11 -3.64 9.35
C LYS A 65 12.11 -4.43 8.50
N ALA A 66 12.44 -5.64 8.07
CA ALA A 66 11.51 -6.48 7.32
C ALA A 66 10.37 -6.99 8.21
N LEU A 67 10.72 -7.43 9.43
CA LEU A 67 9.78 -7.89 10.45
C LEU A 67 8.87 -6.75 10.94
N LEU A 68 9.38 -5.52 10.98
CA LEU A 68 8.58 -4.34 11.32
C LEU A 68 7.43 -4.09 10.33
N CYS A 69 7.59 -4.46 9.06
CA CYS A 69 6.56 -4.28 8.04
C CYS A 69 5.70 -5.55 7.83
N ASP A 70 6.11 -6.68 8.39
CA ASP A 70 5.46 -7.97 8.17
C ASP A 70 4.05 -7.99 8.79
N ASN A 71 3.08 -8.47 8.01
CA ASN A 71 1.66 -8.56 8.39
C ASN A 71 1.04 -7.28 8.97
N ARG A 72 1.53 -6.09 8.57
CA ARG A 72 0.94 -4.79 8.94
C ARG A 72 0.24 -4.14 7.79
N GLU A 73 -0.90 -3.51 8.10
CA GLU A 73 -1.58 -2.59 7.21
C GLU A 73 -1.08 -1.16 7.42
N PHE A 74 -0.59 -0.54 6.35
CA PHE A 74 -0.30 0.88 6.30
C PHE A 74 -1.53 1.62 5.75
N ALA A 75 -2.22 2.35 6.61
CA ALA A 75 -3.42 3.09 6.26
C ALA A 75 -3.12 4.59 6.15
N PHE A 76 -3.36 5.15 4.98
CA PHE A 76 -3.21 6.59 4.69
C PHE A 76 -4.59 7.23 4.54
N ALA A 77 -4.82 8.31 5.29
CA ALA A 77 -6.07 9.07 5.19
C ALA A 77 -6.26 9.71 3.81
N SER A 78 -5.18 9.97 3.08
CA SER A 78 -5.21 10.47 1.72
C SER A 78 -3.99 10.03 0.90
N MET A 79 -4.15 10.05 -0.42
CA MET A 79 -3.07 9.81 -1.38
C MET A 79 -1.96 10.87 -1.29
N GLN A 80 -2.29 12.08 -0.85
CA GLN A 80 -1.29 13.12 -0.59
C GLN A 80 -0.37 12.71 0.56
N ASP A 81 -0.91 12.13 1.62
CA ASP A 81 -0.12 11.64 2.75
C ASP A 81 0.81 10.51 2.31
N PHE A 82 0.29 9.56 1.51
CA PHE A 82 1.08 8.49 0.90
C PHE A 82 2.24 9.04 0.06
N ASN A 83 1.94 9.92 -0.90
CA ASN A 83 2.93 10.48 -1.81
C ASN A 83 4.00 11.32 -1.10
N ARG A 84 3.66 11.91 0.05
CA ARG A 84 4.58 12.72 0.85
C ARG A 84 5.45 11.88 1.78
N TRP A 85 4.91 10.77 2.30
CA TRP A 85 5.57 9.94 3.30
C TRP A 85 6.45 8.84 2.69
N ILE A 86 6.00 8.16 1.64
CA ILE A 86 6.74 7.04 1.03
C ILE A 86 8.17 7.41 0.59
N PRO A 87 8.44 8.59 0.00
CA PRO A 87 9.80 9.00 -0.32
C PRO A 87 10.74 9.06 0.91
N GLN A 88 10.20 9.35 2.10
CA GLN A 88 10.98 9.53 3.34
C GLN A 88 11.46 8.20 3.93
N ILE A 89 10.71 7.12 3.73
CA ILE A 89 11.09 5.79 4.23
C ILE A 89 12.08 5.04 3.33
N ALA A 90 12.56 5.70 2.27
CA ALA A 90 13.61 5.23 1.39
C ALA A 90 13.41 3.76 0.94
N GLY A 91 14.46 2.94 0.97
CA GLY A 91 14.42 1.54 0.51
C GLY A 91 13.47 0.63 1.30
N ASN A 92 12.90 1.07 2.43
CA ASN A 92 12.04 0.22 3.26
C ASN A 92 10.65 0.01 2.66
N VAL A 93 10.24 0.82 1.68
CA VAL A 93 8.99 0.65 0.92
C VAL A 93 8.85 -0.75 0.33
N GLN A 94 9.97 -1.41 0.00
CA GLN A 94 9.99 -2.76 -0.56
C GLN A 94 9.40 -3.82 0.36
N PHE A 95 9.37 -3.56 1.68
CA PHE A 95 8.86 -4.48 2.69
C PHE A 95 7.38 -4.26 3.00
N ILE A 96 6.73 -3.22 2.47
CA ILE A 96 5.30 -2.99 2.69
C ILE A 96 4.51 -4.11 2.01
N GLN A 97 3.65 -4.77 2.79
CA GLN A 97 2.81 -5.87 2.32
C GLN A 97 1.35 -5.47 2.12
N HIS A 98 0.78 -4.68 3.04
CA HIS A 98 -0.63 -4.28 2.99
C HIS A 98 -0.75 -2.77 3.06
N LEU A 99 -1.48 -2.18 2.10
CA LEU A 99 -1.60 -0.74 1.94
C LEU A 99 -3.06 -0.33 1.70
N THR A 100 -3.52 0.70 2.39
CA THR A 100 -4.85 1.29 2.19
C THR A 100 -4.77 2.80 2.03
N ILE A 101 -5.41 3.33 0.98
CA ILE A 101 -5.49 4.79 0.71
C ILE A 101 -6.95 5.24 0.72
N GLY A 102 -7.33 5.96 1.78
CA GLY A 102 -8.72 6.34 2.06
C GLY A 102 -9.29 7.46 1.19
N ARG A 103 -8.46 8.29 0.56
CA ARG A 103 -8.90 9.32 -0.41
C ARG A 103 -7.92 9.44 -1.57
N SER A 104 -8.41 9.19 -2.78
CA SER A 104 -7.62 9.35 -4.00
C SER A 104 -7.96 10.62 -4.76
N THR A 105 -6.94 11.21 -5.39
CA THR A 105 -7.09 12.36 -6.27
C THR A 105 -6.46 12.04 -7.62
N PRO A 106 -7.15 12.29 -8.75
CA PRO A 106 -6.65 11.92 -10.08
C PRO A 106 -5.24 12.44 -10.38
N GLY A 107 -4.94 13.70 -10.01
CA GLY A 107 -3.62 14.31 -10.22
C GLY A 107 -2.47 13.67 -9.43
N LEU A 108 -2.78 12.85 -8.41
CA LEU A 108 -1.79 12.21 -7.54
C LEU A 108 -1.60 10.72 -7.83
N LEU A 109 -2.47 10.12 -8.64
CA LEU A 109 -2.44 8.69 -8.99
C LEU A 109 -1.13 8.28 -9.65
N LYS A 110 -0.61 9.12 -10.56
CA LYS A 110 0.62 8.83 -11.32
C LYS A 110 1.80 8.64 -10.38
N GLN A 111 1.94 9.55 -9.42
CA GLN A 111 3.00 9.48 -8.41
C GLN A 111 2.79 8.28 -7.48
N CYS A 112 1.55 8.02 -7.08
CA CYS A 112 1.23 6.88 -6.21
C CYS A 112 1.70 5.56 -6.84
N TYR A 113 1.30 5.30 -8.08
CA TYR A 113 1.72 4.11 -8.82
C TYR A 113 3.23 4.06 -9.09
N GLY A 114 3.85 5.20 -9.38
CA GLY A 114 5.31 5.29 -9.53
C GLY A 114 6.05 4.85 -8.26
N LEU A 115 5.55 5.24 -7.09
CA LEU A 115 6.11 4.84 -5.79
C LEU A 115 5.81 3.37 -5.46
N LEU A 116 4.61 2.88 -5.80
CA LEU A 116 4.20 1.49 -5.61
C LEU A 116 5.09 0.49 -6.34
N ARG A 117 5.71 0.87 -7.47
CA ARG A 117 6.68 0.02 -8.17
C ARG A 117 7.84 -0.44 -7.26
N ARG A 118 8.13 0.31 -6.19
CA ARG A 118 9.19 0.01 -5.23
C ARG A 118 8.74 -0.95 -4.12
N ALA A 119 7.44 -1.19 -3.97
CA ALA A 119 6.87 -2.10 -2.97
C ALA A 119 6.84 -3.55 -3.49
N THR A 120 7.99 -4.22 -3.51
CA THR A 120 8.12 -5.56 -4.11
C THR A 120 7.45 -6.67 -3.30
N SER A 121 7.26 -6.49 -1.99
CA SER A 121 6.61 -7.47 -1.11
C SER A 121 5.09 -7.29 -0.98
N LEU A 122 4.49 -6.45 -1.82
CA LEU A 122 3.08 -6.11 -1.73
C LEU A 122 2.19 -7.34 -1.93
N LYS A 123 1.27 -7.55 -0.99
CA LYS A 123 0.26 -8.61 -0.92
C LYS A 123 -1.17 -8.05 -1.08
N SER A 124 -1.43 -6.82 -0.63
CA SER A 124 -2.70 -6.13 -0.88
C SER A 124 -2.54 -4.62 -0.99
N PHE A 125 -3.35 -4.01 -1.85
CA PHE A 125 -3.42 -2.58 -2.06
C PHE A 125 -4.86 -2.12 -2.27
N GLN A 126 -5.43 -1.45 -1.29
CA GLN A 126 -6.72 -0.79 -1.43
C GLN A 126 -6.54 0.67 -1.88
N VAL A 127 -7.22 1.04 -2.97
CA VAL A 127 -7.27 2.40 -3.48
C VAL A 127 -8.71 2.84 -3.66
N THR A 128 -9.04 4.00 -3.10
CA THR A 128 -10.36 4.60 -3.31
C THR A 128 -10.44 5.26 -4.68
N PHE A 129 -11.62 5.33 -5.30
CA PHE A 129 -11.80 6.12 -6.51
C PHE A 129 -11.65 7.63 -6.22
N SER A 130 -11.71 8.48 -7.24
CA SER A 130 -11.71 9.94 -7.05
C SER A 130 -12.96 10.39 -6.30
N TYR A 131 -12.86 11.47 -5.52
CA TYR A 131 -13.96 12.04 -4.72
C TYR A 131 -15.13 12.61 -5.55
N THR A 132 -14.89 12.90 -6.81
CA THR A 132 -15.86 13.47 -7.75
C THR A 132 -16.57 12.33 -8.50
N ILE A 133 -17.91 12.31 -8.53
CA ILE A 133 -18.65 11.46 -9.47
C ILE A 133 -18.25 11.92 -10.87
N LYS A 134 -17.55 11.07 -11.61
CA LYS A 134 -17.13 11.38 -12.99
C LYS A 134 -17.90 10.59 -14.04
N GLY A 135 -18.69 9.61 -13.62
CA GLY A 135 -19.51 8.79 -14.49
C GLY A 135 -19.65 7.38 -13.94
N THR A 136 -19.80 6.42 -14.86
CA THR A 136 -19.96 5.01 -14.54
C THR A 136 -18.69 4.41 -13.95
N LEU A 137 -18.82 3.26 -13.28
CA LEU A 137 -17.69 2.48 -12.76
C LEU A 137 -16.60 2.25 -13.83
N LYS A 138 -17.00 1.92 -15.07
CA LYS A 138 -16.07 1.72 -16.18
C LYS A 138 -15.24 2.96 -16.48
N LYS A 139 -15.86 4.15 -16.52
CA LYS A 139 -15.12 5.40 -16.77
C LYS A 139 -14.10 5.69 -15.68
N HIS A 140 -14.44 5.39 -14.42
CA HIS A 140 -13.48 5.48 -13.32
C HIS A 140 -12.32 4.51 -13.49
N LEU A 141 -12.56 3.28 -13.94
CA LEU A 141 -11.51 2.29 -14.23
C LEU A 141 -10.62 2.72 -15.40
N ASP A 142 -11.20 3.25 -16.48
CA ASP A 142 -10.45 3.75 -17.65
C ASP A 142 -9.47 4.86 -17.24
N GLU A 143 -9.95 5.88 -16.50
CA GLU A 143 -9.09 6.95 -15.97
C GLU A 143 -7.98 6.40 -15.07
N HIS A 144 -8.31 5.41 -14.23
CA HIS A 144 -7.35 4.78 -13.34
C HIS A 144 -6.28 4.00 -14.11
N TRP A 145 -6.69 3.28 -15.15
CA TRP A 145 -5.83 2.49 -16.01
C TRP A 145 -4.83 3.36 -16.75
N GLU A 146 -5.29 4.44 -17.41
CA GLU A 146 -4.42 5.34 -18.18
C GLU A 146 -3.23 5.84 -17.36
N VAL A 147 -3.46 6.13 -16.08
CA VAL A 147 -2.42 6.60 -15.17
C VAL A 147 -1.57 5.46 -14.61
N ALA A 148 -2.16 4.27 -14.43
CA ALA A 148 -1.51 3.13 -13.81
C ALA A 148 -0.79 2.19 -14.79
N LYS A 149 -0.95 2.38 -16.10
CA LYS A 149 -0.30 1.58 -17.16
C LYS A 149 1.17 1.26 -16.86
N PRO A 150 2.05 2.22 -16.50
CA PRO A 150 3.47 1.92 -16.22
C PRO A 150 3.68 0.95 -15.04
N TYR A 151 2.74 0.87 -14.11
CA TYR A 151 2.77 -0.07 -13.00
C TYR A 151 2.33 -1.48 -13.43
N PHE A 152 1.31 -1.61 -14.29
CA PHE A 152 0.78 -2.92 -14.69
C PHE A 152 1.47 -3.53 -15.91
N VAL A 153 1.90 -2.72 -16.87
CA VAL A 153 2.40 -3.16 -18.18
C VAL A 153 3.64 -2.41 -18.65
N GLY A 154 4.28 -1.63 -17.78
CA GLY A 154 5.51 -0.91 -18.10
C GLY A 154 6.71 -1.82 -18.36
N ASP A 155 7.85 -1.20 -18.65
CA ASP A 155 9.11 -1.90 -18.93
C ASP A 155 9.50 -2.83 -17.78
N GLY A 156 9.87 -4.06 -18.14
CA GLY A 156 10.28 -5.11 -17.20
C GLY A 156 9.14 -5.82 -16.46
N VAL A 157 7.86 -5.53 -16.76
CA VAL A 157 6.71 -6.20 -16.13
C VAL A 157 6.19 -7.32 -17.04
N SER A 158 6.35 -8.59 -16.67
CA SER A 158 5.78 -9.70 -17.46
C SER A 158 4.25 -9.67 -17.43
N ARG A 159 3.61 -10.43 -18.33
CA ARG A 159 2.15 -10.57 -18.37
C ARG A 159 1.60 -11.13 -17.06
N GLU A 160 2.29 -12.13 -16.52
CA GLU A 160 1.98 -12.80 -15.26
C GLU A 160 2.12 -11.84 -14.08
N GLU A 161 3.20 -11.06 -14.03
CA GLU A 161 3.39 -10.05 -12.99
C GLU A 161 2.34 -8.93 -13.08
N GLY A 162 1.99 -8.50 -14.29
CA GLY A 162 0.90 -7.53 -14.51
C GLY A 162 -0.43 -8.03 -13.96
N LYS A 163 -0.80 -9.27 -14.27
CA LYS A 163 -2.01 -9.91 -13.72
C LYS A 163 -1.94 -10.09 -12.20
N ARG A 164 -0.79 -10.55 -11.67
CA ARG A 164 -0.58 -10.67 -10.23
C ARG A 164 -0.82 -9.33 -9.54
N ARG A 165 -0.30 -8.23 -10.08
CA ARG A 165 -0.52 -6.88 -9.54
C ARG A 165 -2.00 -6.49 -9.53
N VAL A 166 -2.77 -6.85 -10.56
CA VAL A 166 -4.23 -6.62 -10.58
C VAL A 166 -4.88 -7.35 -9.40
N ASP A 167 -4.48 -8.60 -9.13
CA ASP A 167 -5.02 -9.40 -8.03
C ASP A 167 -4.70 -8.83 -6.64
N LEU A 168 -3.70 -7.94 -6.52
CA LEU A 168 -3.41 -7.24 -5.26
C LEU A 168 -4.34 -6.05 -5.02
N VAL A 169 -4.95 -5.49 -6.08
CA VAL A 169 -5.69 -4.22 -5.98
C VAL A 169 -7.12 -4.46 -5.53
N THR A 170 -7.57 -3.72 -4.52
CA THR A 170 -8.98 -3.60 -4.15
C THR A 170 -9.42 -2.17 -4.41
N PHE A 171 -10.47 -1.99 -5.19
CA PHE A 171 -11.05 -0.66 -5.43
C PHE A 171 -12.06 -0.34 -4.33
N ALA A 172 -12.16 0.91 -3.92
CA ALA A 172 -13.13 1.32 -2.90
C ALA A 172 -13.80 2.64 -3.25
N VAL A 173 -14.98 2.86 -2.67
CA VAL A 173 -15.64 4.17 -2.65
C VAL A 173 -15.54 4.67 -1.21
N SER A 174 -14.93 5.83 -1.01
CA SER A 174 -14.76 6.39 0.33
C SER A 174 -16.08 6.97 0.84
N PRO A 175 -16.40 6.87 2.15
CA PRO A 175 -17.62 7.44 2.73
C PRO A 175 -17.76 8.95 2.50
N SER A 176 -16.63 9.64 2.31
CA SER A 176 -16.58 11.08 2.01
C SER A 176 -16.90 11.42 0.53
N GLN A 177 -17.13 10.43 -0.32
CA GLN A 177 -17.36 10.59 -1.75
C GLN A 177 -18.85 10.59 -2.07
N LYS A 178 -19.22 11.25 -3.18
CA LYS A 178 -20.61 11.28 -3.63
C LYS A 178 -21.09 9.94 -4.23
N GLY A 179 -20.17 8.99 -4.46
CA GLY A 179 -20.43 7.67 -5.03
C GLY A 179 -19.83 7.50 -6.43
N VAL A 180 -20.16 6.38 -7.06
CA VAL A 180 -19.87 6.02 -8.46
C VAL A 180 -21.19 5.69 -9.14
N LEU A 181 -21.38 6.01 -10.42
CA LEU A 181 -22.63 5.64 -11.11
C LEU A 181 -22.58 4.19 -11.61
N GLU A 182 -23.71 3.50 -11.51
CA GLU A 182 -23.97 2.30 -12.30
C GLU A 182 -24.36 2.66 -13.73
N ASP A 183 -24.43 1.64 -14.58
CA ASP A 183 -24.83 1.80 -15.98
C ASP A 183 -26.30 2.23 -16.12
N ASP A 184 -27.14 1.94 -15.12
CA ASP A 184 -28.54 2.39 -15.05
C ASP A 184 -28.71 3.81 -14.44
N GLY A 185 -27.61 4.44 -14.03
CA GLY A 185 -27.59 5.76 -13.39
C GLY A 185 -27.79 5.76 -11.88
N SER A 186 -27.93 4.60 -11.23
CA SER A 186 -27.96 4.49 -9.78
C SER A 186 -26.60 4.87 -9.16
N VAL A 187 -26.58 5.24 -7.87
CA VAL A 187 -25.36 5.67 -7.17
C VAL A 187 -24.85 4.55 -6.25
N LEU A 188 -23.68 4.00 -6.59
CA LEU A 188 -22.90 3.10 -5.74
C LEU A 188 -22.13 3.88 -4.68
N LYS A 189 -22.41 3.59 -3.41
CA LYS A 189 -21.64 4.09 -2.26
C LYS A 189 -20.59 3.11 -1.76
N GLU A 190 -20.64 1.86 -2.22
CA GLU A 190 -19.73 0.78 -1.87
C GLU A 190 -19.62 -0.19 -3.05
N LEU A 191 -18.49 -0.90 -3.14
CA LEU A 191 -18.28 -1.94 -4.16
C LEU A 191 -18.39 -3.33 -3.52
N THR A 192 -19.30 -4.14 -4.03
CA THR A 192 -19.48 -5.54 -3.63
C THR A 192 -18.36 -6.41 -4.21
N ALA A 193 -18.33 -7.68 -3.81
CA ALA A 193 -17.42 -8.67 -4.39
C ALA A 193 -17.60 -8.80 -5.92
N ASP A 194 -18.84 -8.72 -6.41
CA ASP A 194 -19.15 -8.77 -7.84
C ASP A 194 -18.58 -7.55 -8.58
N HIS A 195 -18.68 -6.36 -7.97
CA HIS A 195 -18.05 -5.16 -8.51
C HIS A 195 -16.52 -5.30 -8.58
N GLN A 196 -15.88 -5.87 -7.54
CA GLN A 196 -14.43 -6.15 -7.58
C GLN A 196 -14.06 -7.12 -8.70
N ALA A 197 -14.82 -8.20 -8.86
CA ALA A 197 -14.60 -9.19 -9.91
C ALA A 197 -14.70 -8.56 -11.30
N ILE A 198 -15.66 -7.64 -11.51
CA ILE A 198 -15.77 -6.86 -12.75
C ILE A 198 -14.53 -5.97 -12.96
N CYS A 199 -14.10 -5.24 -11.93
CA CYS A 199 -12.92 -4.38 -12.00
C CYS A 199 -11.66 -5.18 -12.37
N HIS A 200 -11.42 -6.31 -11.70
CA HIS A 200 -10.31 -7.21 -12.00
C HIS A 200 -10.38 -7.78 -13.41
N LYS A 201 -11.58 -8.18 -13.85
CA LYS A 201 -11.78 -8.68 -15.22
C LYS A 201 -11.37 -7.65 -16.26
N TRP A 202 -11.79 -6.39 -16.12
CA TRP A 202 -11.40 -5.31 -17.03
C TRP A 202 -9.90 -5.07 -17.03
N PHE A 203 -9.28 -4.93 -15.86
CA PHE A 203 -7.84 -4.72 -15.75
C PHE A 203 -7.03 -5.88 -16.35
N LYS A 204 -7.43 -7.13 -16.09
CA LYS A 204 -6.78 -8.32 -16.69
C LYS A 204 -6.91 -8.32 -18.21
N LEU A 205 -8.08 -7.95 -18.75
CA LEU A 205 -8.27 -7.80 -20.20
C LEU A 205 -7.37 -6.72 -20.79
N TRP A 206 -7.18 -5.59 -20.10
CA TRP A 206 -6.28 -4.53 -20.58
C TRP A 206 -4.81 -4.93 -20.53
N VAL A 207 -4.38 -5.66 -19.49
CA VAL A 207 -3.03 -6.25 -19.42
C VAL A 207 -2.78 -7.17 -20.61
N GLU A 208 -3.77 -7.99 -20.99
CA GLU A 208 -3.67 -8.88 -22.16
C GLU A 208 -3.56 -8.11 -23.47
N ARG A 209 -4.43 -7.12 -23.69
CA ARG A 209 -4.48 -6.36 -24.94
C ARG A 209 -3.22 -5.55 -25.20
N TYR A 210 -2.73 -4.86 -24.17
CA TYR A 210 -1.54 -4.00 -24.29
C TYR A 210 -0.26 -4.76 -24.69
N ARG A 211 -0.22 -6.08 -24.49
CA ARG A 211 0.94 -6.91 -24.86
C ARG A 211 0.81 -7.55 -26.25
N ASN A 212 -0.33 -7.39 -26.90
CA ASN A 212 -0.56 -7.85 -28.28
C ASN A 212 -0.50 -6.69 -29.30
N GLU A 213 -0.31 -5.46 -28.81
CA GLU A 213 -0.02 -4.23 -29.58
C GLU A 213 1.50 -4.00 -29.62
#